data_AF-A0A9E0BGT5-F1
#
_entry.id   AF-A0A9E0BGT5-F1
#
_cell.length_a   1.000
_cell.length_b   1.000
_cell.length_c   1.000
_cell.angle_alpha   90.00
_cell.angle_beta   90.00
_cell.angle_gamma   90.00
#
_symmetry.space_group_name_H-M   'P 1'
#
loop_
_entity.id
_entity.type
_entity.pdbx_description
1 polymer ?
#
loop_
_entity_poly.entity_id
_entity_poly.type
_entity_poly.pdbx_seq_one_letter_code
_entity_poly.pdbx_strand_id
1 'polypeptide(L)'
;MKRTFSVFILSLVLFACGSDQSKQLESELLPGPSLPTLTETFTGILPCNDCPGIRTSLTLFPDSLAYRLTEDFSVSGEQDSTMTRSGIYQIEYGLGEDTLAVVIRLDPASNQPAFFLLLGDSALEMLDAARSPQANPIAHRLRKNR
;
A
#
# COMPACT_ATOMS: atom_id res chain seq x y z
N MET A 1 66.53 -23.03 -34.51
CA MET A 1 65.43 -22.59 -35.42
C MET A 1 64.87 -21.30 -34.81
N LYS A 2 65.25 -20.12 -35.34
CA LYS A 2 64.43 -19.22 -36.19
C LYS A 2 63.11 -18.81 -35.52
N ARG A 3 62.70 -17.54 -35.39
CA ARG A 3 63.29 -16.22 -35.67
C ARG A 3 62.29 -15.18 -35.10
N THR A 4 62.84 -14.05 -34.70
CA THR A 4 62.25 -12.86 -34.07
C THR A 4 61.30 -12.03 -34.93
N PHE A 5 60.55 -11.15 -34.24
CA PHE A 5 60.09 -9.79 -34.63
C PHE A 5 58.99 -9.65 -35.70
N SER A 6 57.85 -9.02 -35.33
CA SER A 6 57.50 -7.72 -35.92
C SER A 6 56.38 -7.02 -35.13
N VAL A 7 56.69 -5.82 -34.70
CA VAL A 7 55.80 -4.79 -34.15
C VAL A 7 55.04 -4.16 -35.30
N PHE A 8 53.72 -3.96 -35.17
CA PHE A 8 53.03 -2.86 -35.86
C PHE A 8 52.17 -2.12 -34.85
N ILE A 9 52.72 -0.99 -34.43
CA ILE A 9 52.08 0.12 -33.73
C ILE A 9 51.23 0.89 -34.75
N LEU A 10 50.12 1.48 -34.27
CA LEU A 10 49.61 2.83 -34.57
C LEU A 10 48.19 2.95 -35.16
N SER A 11 47.26 3.39 -34.30
CA SER A 11 46.34 4.55 -34.45
C SER A 11 45.04 4.27 -33.68
N LEU A 12 44.89 4.77 -32.45
CA LEU A 12 44.44 6.12 -32.09
C LEU A 12 43.03 6.44 -32.62
N VAL A 13 42.00 6.20 -31.79
CA VAL A 13 40.83 7.09 -31.72
C VAL A 13 40.47 7.30 -30.25
N LEU A 14 40.79 8.49 -29.75
CA LEU A 14 40.15 9.08 -28.59
C LEU A 14 38.70 9.40 -28.97
N PHE A 15 37.74 8.77 -28.32
CA PHE A 15 36.40 9.35 -28.16
C PHE A 15 36.08 9.38 -26.67
N ALA A 16 36.64 10.40 -26.01
CA ALA A 16 36.11 10.88 -24.75
C ALA A 16 34.91 11.78 -25.09
N CYS A 17 33.70 11.23 -24.93
CA CYS A 17 32.51 12.04 -24.72
C CYS A 17 31.85 11.54 -23.45
N GLY A 18 32.09 12.27 -22.36
CA GLY A 18 31.18 12.25 -21.22
C GLY A 18 29.83 12.77 -21.69
N SER A 19 28.79 12.00 -21.39
CA SER A 19 27.40 12.44 -21.40
C SER A 19 26.67 11.48 -20.49
N ASP A 20 26.44 11.92 -19.25
CA ASP A 20 25.46 11.37 -18.33
C ASP A 20 24.16 11.07 -19.08
N GLN A 21 23.92 9.80 -19.40
CA GLN A 21 22.60 9.32 -19.80
C GLN A 21 21.89 8.80 -18.55
N SER A 22 21.65 9.72 -17.61
CA SER A 22 20.48 9.64 -16.74
C SER A 22 19.31 10.23 -17.53
N LYS A 23 18.82 9.48 -18.51
CA LYS A 23 17.51 9.76 -19.12
C LYS A 23 16.67 8.50 -18.99
N GLN A 24 15.88 8.53 -17.93
CA GLN A 24 14.53 8.01 -17.85
C GLN A 24 14.34 6.68 -18.55
N LEU A 25 14.64 5.62 -17.79
CA LEU A 25 13.69 4.52 -17.71
C LEU A 25 12.41 5.10 -17.10
N GLU A 26 11.66 5.87 -17.91
CA GLU A 26 10.21 5.97 -17.78
C GLU A 26 9.74 4.55 -18.03
N SER A 27 9.86 3.73 -16.98
CA SER A 27 9.07 2.52 -16.89
C SER A 27 7.66 3.00 -17.15
N GLU A 28 6.99 2.36 -18.10
CA GLU A 28 5.55 2.34 -18.15
C GLU A 28 5.08 1.66 -16.84
N LEU A 29 5.22 2.39 -15.73
CA LEU A 29 4.75 2.04 -14.42
C LEU A 29 3.24 2.21 -14.55
N LEU A 30 2.55 1.08 -14.66
CA LEU A 30 1.23 0.98 -14.06
C LEU A 30 1.31 1.73 -12.73
N PRO A 31 0.45 2.74 -12.48
CA PRO A 31 0.50 3.48 -11.23
C PRO A 31 0.28 2.47 -10.10
N GLY A 32 1.38 2.12 -9.42
CA GLY A 32 1.33 1.27 -8.24
C GLY A 32 0.57 1.99 -7.13
N PRO A 33 0.09 1.25 -6.12
CA PRO A 33 -0.53 1.86 -4.95
C PRO A 33 0.46 2.86 -4.31
N SER A 34 0.08 4.12 -4.25
CA SER A 34 0.89 5.17 -3.65
C SER A 34 0.63 5.21 -2.15
N LEU A 35 1.68 5.06 -1.36
CA LEU A 35 1.56 5.06 0.11
C LEU A 35 0.97 6.39 0.62
N PRO A 36 0.23 6.36 1.75
CA PRO A 36 -0.18 7.57 2.43
C PRO A 36 1.06 8.37 2.85
N THR A 37 1.17 9.61 2.39
CA THR A 37 2.30 10.52 2.71
C THR A 37 1.91 11.65 3.64
N LEU A 38 0.61 11.84 3.85
CA LEU A 38 0.04 12.81 4.78
C LEU A 38 -1.02 12.10 5.63
N THR A 39 -1.51 12.77 6.67
CA THR A 39 -2.63 12.24 7.45
C THR A 39 -3.86 12.10 6.55
N GLU A 40 -4.36 10.87 6.42
CA GLU A 40 -5.45 10.53 5.52
C GLU A 40 -6.57 9.84 6.28
N THR A 41 -7.83 10.15 5.94
CA THR A 41 -9.00 9.49 6.53
C THR A 41 -9.81 8.79 5.44
N PHE A 42 -10.10 7.52 5.66
CA PHE A 42 -10.91 6.68 4.79
C PHE A 42 -12.22 6.34 5.49
N THR A 43 -13.36 6.50 4.82
CA THR A 43 -14.68 6.22 5.38
C THR A 43 -15.50 5.27 4.52
N GLY A 44 -16.41 4.53 5.14
CA GLY A 44 -17.30 3.60 4.45
C GLY A 44 -18.34 3.01 5.40
N ILE A 45 -19.23 2.18 4.86
CA ILE A 45 -20.15 1.36 5.65
C ILE A 45 -19.76 -0.10 5.42
N LEU A 46 -19.20 -0.74 6.44
CA LEU A 46 -18.78 -2.14 6.36
C LEU A 46 -19.97 -3.07 6.69
N PRO A 47 -20.07 -4.24 6.04
CA PRO A 47 -21.12 -5.21 6.32
C PRO A 47 -21.08 -5.71 7.75
N CYS A 48 -22.26 -6.05 8.25
CA CYS A 48 -22.50 -6.54 9.60
C CYS A 48 -23.52 -7.66 9.50
N ASN A 49 -23.33 -8.74 10.27
CA ASN A 49 -24.14 -9.94 10.13
C ASN A 49 -25.62 -9.69 10.49
N ASP A 50 -25.85 -8.96 11.60
CA ASP A 50 -27.17 -8.75 12.18
C ASP A 50 -27.49 -7.26 12.36
N CYS A 51 -26.82 -6.38 11.61
CA CYS A 51 -27.09 -4.95 11.61
C CYS A 51 -27.00 -4.34 10.21
N PRO A 52 -27.62 -3.17 9.95
CA PRO A 52 -27.66 -2.57 8.61
C PRO A 52 -26.28 -2.16 8.05
N GLY A 53 -25.25 -2.17 8.90
CA GLY A 53 -23.87 -1.88 8.56
C GLY A 53 -23.18 -1.10 9.68
N ILE A 54 -21.86 -1.03 9.63
CA ILE A 54 -21.05 -0.28 10.60
C ILE A 54 -20.47 0.91 9.86
N ARG A 55 -20.75 2.14 10.30
CA ARG A 55 -20.09 3.32 9.73
C ARG A 55 -18.66 3.36 10.25
N THR A 56 -17.70 3.11 9.38
CA THR A 56 -16.29 2.97 9.72
C THR A 56 -15.50 4.17 9.19
N SER A 57 -14.62 4.71 10.02
CA SER A 57 -13.67 5.78 9.68
C SER A 57 -12.28 5.38 10.15
N LEU A 58 -11.33 5.24 9.24
CA LEU A 58 -9.93 4.93 9.51
C LEU A 58 -9.05 6.12 9.15
N THR A 59 -8.46 6.76 10.14
CA THR A 59 -7.42 7.77 9.96
C THR A 59 -6.04 7.14 10.11
N LEU A 60 -5.17 7.35 9.13
CA LEU A 60 -3.76 6.95 9.16
C LEU A 60 -2.88 8.19 9.38
N PHE A 61 -1.89 8.07 10.27
CA PHE A 61 -0.90 9.10 10.59
C PHE A 61 0.49 8.62 10.16
N PRO A 62 0.97 8.93 8.94
CA PRO A 62 2.20 8.35 8.40
C PRO A 62 3.46 8.71 9.18
N ASP A 63 3.54 9.92 9.71
CA ASP A 63 4.72 10.41 10.45
C ASP A 63 5.02 9.57 11.70
N SER A 64 3.99 9.02 12.34
CA SER A 64 4.10 8.22 13.57
C SER A 64 3.77 6.75 13.38
N LEU A 65 3.41 6.33 12.16
CA LEU A 65 2.86 5.00 11.85
C LEU A 65 1.71 4.61 12.79
N ALA A 66 0.91 5.60 13.22
CA ALA A 66 -0.23 5.41 14.09
C ALA A 66 -1.55 5.45 13.30
N TYR A 67 -2.59 4.86 13.86
CA TYR A 67 -3.93 4.93 13.29
C TYR A 67 -4.97 5.26 14.36
N ARG A 68 -6.13 5.76 13.90
CA ARG A 68 -7.36 5.85 14.67
C ARG A 68 -8.51 5.29 13.83
N LEU A 69 -9.18 4.27 14.35
CA LEU A 69 -10.34 3.61 13.77
C LEU A 69 -11.56 3.95 14.63
N THR A 70 -12.60 4.52 14.02
CA THR A 70 -13.88 4.80 14.65
C THR A 70 -14.96 4.00 13.94
N GLU A 71 -15.77 3.30 14.72
CA GLU A 71 -16.87 2.45 14.27
C GLU A 71 -18.14 2.91 14.98
N ASP A 72 -19.10 3.43 14.22
CA ASP A 72 -20.43 3.80 14.69
C ASP A 72 -21.42 2.70 14.31
N PHE A 73 -21.87 1.99 15.32
CA PHE A 73 -22.83 0.90 15.20
C PHE A 73 -24.27 1.40 15.19
N SER A 74 -24.55 2.69 15.46
CA SER A 74 -25.90 3.25 15.66
C SER A 74 -26.79 3.19 14.41
N VAL A 75 -26.23 2.84 13.24
CA VAL A 75 -27.02 2.41 12.08
C VAL A 75 -27.92 1.20 12.44
N SER A 76 -27.59 0.44 13.50
CA SER A 76 -28.36 -0.67 14.07
C SER A 76 -29.56 -0.27 14.96
N GLY A 77 -29.68 1.00 15.36
CA GLY A 77 -30.73 1.47 16.26
C GLY A 77 -30.39 1.44 17.76
N GLU A 78 -29.14 1.13 18.15
CA GLU A 78 -28.66 1.27 19.53
C GLU A 78 -28.27 2.72 19.88
N GLN A 79 -28.51 3.14 21.14
CA GLN A 79 -28.13 4.46 21.64
C GLN A 79 -26.62 4.53 21.90
N ASP A 80 -25.96 5.49 21.26
CA ASP A 80 -24.56 5.89 21.46
C ASP A 80 -23.55 4.72 21.42
N SER A 81 -23.56 3.99 20.31
CA SER A 81 -22.68 2.84 20.08
C SER A 81 -21.50 3.20 19.19
N THR A 82 -20.72 4.23 19.56
CA THR A 82 -19.47 4.56 18.87
C THR A 82 -18.30 3.92 19.61
N MET A 83 -17.54 3.07 18.94
CA MET A 83 -16.26 2.55 19.43
C MET A 83 -15.11 3.24 18.69
N THR A 84 -14.08 3.62 19.44
CA THR A 84 -12.83 4.13 18.86
C THR A 84 -11.66 3.29 19.34
N ARG A 85 -10.85 2.81 18.39
CA ARG A 85 -9.60 2.09 18.63
C ARG A 85 -8.45 2.86 17.99
N SER A 86 -7.33 2.94 18.69
CA SER A 86 -6.10 3.55 18.18
C SER A 86 -4.93 2.62 18.44
N GLY A 87 -3.93 2.67 17.58
CA GLY A 87 -2.76 1.81 17.68
C GLY A 87 -1.71 2.17 16.66
N ILE A 88 -0.80 1.24 16.41
CA ILE A 88 0.22 1.34 15.36
C ILE A 88 -0.19 0.49 14.16
N TYR A 89 0.26 0.88 12.98
CA TYR A 89 0.12 0.07 11.78
C TYR A 89 1.47 -0.19 11.12
N GLN A 90 1.51 -1.22 10.29
CA GLN A 90 2.64 -1.55 9.43
C GLN A 90 2.19 -1.60 7.98
N ILE A 91 3.12 -1.29 7.08
CA ILE A 91 2.95 -1.43 5.64
C ILE A 91 3.68 -2.70 5.23
N GLU A 92 2.94 -3.64 4.65
CA GLU A 92 3.44 -4.91 4.13
C GLU A 92 3.28 -4.90 2.59
N TYR A 93 4.23 -5.51 1.89
CA TYR A 93 4.19 -5.64 0.43
C TYR A 93 3.91 -7.09 0.04
N GLY A 94 3.13 -7.26 -1.01
CA GLY A 94 2.75 -8.55 -1.56
C GLY A 94 1.41 -9.06 -1.03
N LEU A 95 0.60 -9.62 -1.93
CA LEU A 95 -0.65 -10.31 -1.62
C LEU A 95 -0.89 -11.42 -2.65
N GLY A 96 -0.74 -12.69 -2.24
CA GLY A 96 -0.78 -13.82 -3.17
C GLY A 96 0.33 -13.70 -4.23
N GLU A 97 -0.06 -13.73 -5.50
CA GLU A 97 0.87 -13.59 -6.64
C GLU A 97 1.21 -12.12 -6.96
N ASP A 98 0.45 -11.15 -6.44
CA ASP A 98 0.72 -9.73 -6.67
C ASP A 98 1.78 -9.23 -5.68
N THR A 99 3.03 -9.15 -6.13
CA THR A 99 4.17 -8.71 -5.32
C THR A 99 4.21 -7.20 -5.08
N LEU A 100 3.41 -6.42 -5.82
CA LEU A 100 3.34 -4.96 -5.72
C LEU A 100 2.16 -4.48 -4.86
N ALA A 101 1.25 -5.39 -4.48
CA ALA A 101 0.16 -5.08 -3.57
C ALA A 101 0.69 -4.49 -2.26
N VAL A 102 -0.01 -3.48 -1.74
CA VAL A 102 0.31 -2.85 -0.46
C VAL A 102 -0.79 -3.17 0.53
N VAL A 103 -0.42 -3.81 1.65
CA VAL A 103 -1.32 -4.16 2.74
C VAL A 103 -0.97 -3.35 3.98
N ILE A 104 -1.97 -2.65 4.51
CA ILE A 104 -1.89 -1.95 5.79
C ILE A 104 -2.37 -2.91 6.88
N ARG A 105 -1.47 -3.26 7.80
CA ARG A 105 -1.75 -4.13 8.94
C ARG A 105 -1.88 -3.30 10.20
N LEU A 106 -3.08 -3.27 10.80
CA LEU A 106 -3.34 -2.63 12.09
C LEU A 106 -3.02 -3.58 13.24
N ASP A 107 -2.45 -3.04 14.32
CA ASP A 107 -2.09 -3.76 15.54
C ASP A 107 -1.26 -5.03 15.28
N PRO A 108 -0.06 -4.92 14.67
CA PRO A 108 0.76 -6.07 14.29
C PRO A 108 1.21 -6.96 15.47
N ALA A 109 1.17 -6.46 16.70
CA ALA A 109 1.45 -7.22 17.92
C ALA A 109 0.20 -7.91 18.52
N SER A 110 -1.00 -7.61 18.01
CA SER A 110 -2.26 -8.23 18.44
C SER A 110 -2.40 -9.65 17.89
N ASN A 111 -3.13 -10.49 18.63
CA ASN A 111 -3.58 -11.81 18.14
C ASN A 111 -4.71 -11.71 17.11
N GLN A 112 -5.30 -10.52 16.94
CA GLN A 112 -6.37 -10.23 15.98
C GLN A 112 -6.07 -8.92 15.23
N PRO A 113 -5.05 -8.90 14.35
CA PRO A 113 -4.76 -7.75 13.51
C PRO A 113 -5.87 -7.55 12.47
N ALA A 114 -6.04 -6.32 12.00
CA ALA A 114 -6.88 -6.01 10.84
C ALA A 114 -6.00 -5.73 9.62
N PHE A 115 -6.45 -6.14 8.43
CA PHE A 115 -5.70 -5.99 7.19
C PHE A 115 -6.52 -5.21 6.17
N PHE A 116 -5.88 -4.24 5.51
CA PHE A 116 -6.49 -3.44 4.46
C PHE A 116 -5.58 -3.40 3.24
N LEU A 117 -6.06 -3.86 2.10
CA LEU A 117 -5.40 -3.69 0.80
C LEU A 117 -5.60 -2.25 0.32
N LEU A 118 -4.50 -1.59 -0.04
CA LEU A 118 -4.53 -0.26 -0.64
C LEU A 118 -4.83 -0.38 -2.14
N LEU A 119 -5.92 0.25 -2.58
CA LEU A 119 -6.37 0.27 -3.96
C LEU A 119 -6.08 1.64 -4.58
N GLY A 120 -4.93 1.77 -5.23
CA GLY A 120 -4.43 3.04 -5.75
C GLY A 120 -4.09 4.00 -4.59
N ASP A 121 -4.62 5.22 -4.64
CA ASP A 121 -4.39 6.29 -3.66
C ASP A 121 -5.68 6.75 -2.94
N SER A 122 -6.80 6.07 -3.22
CA SER A 122 -8.14 6.60 -2.93
C SER A 122 -9.03 5.65 -2.13
N ALA A 123 -8.62 4.41 -1.92
CA ALA A 123 -9.43 3.42 -1.23
C ALA A 123 -8.63 2.36 -0.50
N LEU A 124 -9.25 1.83 0.56
CA LEU A 124 -8.80 0.67 1.30
C LEU A 124 -9.87 -0.42 1.19
N GLU A 125 -9.46 -1.66 0.95
CA GLU A 125 -10.33 -2.84 0.97
C GLU A 125 -9.97 -3.71 2.17
N MET A 126 -10.92 -3.94 3.07
CA MET A 126 -10.71 -4.81 4.22
C MET A 126 -10.58 -6.26 3.76
N LEU A 127 -9.52 -6.92 4.20
CA LEU A 127 -9.28 -8.34 3.98
C LEU A 127 -9.76 -9.16 5.18
N ASP A 128 -9.90 -10.46 4.99
CA ASP A 128 -10.14 -11.40 6.09
C ASP A 128 -8.85 -11.66 6.91
N ALA A 129 -8.99 -12.46 7.97
CA ALA A 129 -7.88 -12.82 8.85
C ALA A 129 -6.77 -13.64 8.15
N ALA A 130 -7.09 -14.31 7.05
CA ALA A 130 -6.15 -15.05 6.21
C ALA A 130 -5.52 -14.16 5.12
N ARG A 131 -5.77 -12.85 5.14
CA ARG A 131 -5.33 -11.87 4.14
C ARG A 131 -5.88 -12.18 2.74
N SER A 132 -7.09 -12.71 2.68
CA SER A 132 -7.82 -12.90 1.43
C SER A 132 -8.92 -11.85 1.28
N PRO A 133 -9.32 -11.50 0.05
CA PRO A 133 -10.47 -10.64 -0.17
C PRO A 133 -11.73 -11.23 0.47
N GLN A 134 -12.57 -10.35 1.03
CA GLN A 134 -13.88 -10.74 1.54
C GLN A 134 -14.78 -11.27 0.42
N ALA A 135 -15.81 -12.06 0.76
CA ALA A 135 -16.73 -12.63 -0.24
C ALA A 135 -17.39 -11.58 -1.15
N ASN A 136 -17.65 -10.38 -0.63
CA ASN A 136 -18.01 -9.20 -1.41
C ASN A 136 -16.98 -8.08 -1.16
N PRO A 137 -15.89 -8.01 -1.94
CA PRO A 137 -14.81 -7.07 -1.68
C PRO A 137 -15.27 -5.61 -1.77
N ILE A 138 -16.16 -5.30 -2.72
CA ILE A 138 -16.66 -3.93 -2.94
C ILE A 138 -17.40 -3.39 -1.72
N ALA A 139 -18.18 -4.25 -1.05
CA ALA A 139 -18.89 -3.87 0.18
C ALA A 139 -17.94 -3.61 1.35
N HIS A 140 -16.72 -4.12 1.32
CA HIS A 140 -15.73 -3.99 2.38
C HIS A 140 -14.69 -2.89 2.09
N ARG A 141 -15.09 -1.84 1.34
CA ARG A 141 -14.19 -0.74 0.98
C ARG A 141 -14.45 0.52 1.78
N LEU A 142 -13.37 1.14 2.22
CA LEU A 142 -13.33 2.51 2.72
C LEU A 142 -12.75 3.42 1.63
N ARG A 143 -13.28 4.64 1.51
CA ARG A 143 -12.85 5.62 0.50
C ARG A 143 -12.25 6.82 1.20
N LYS A 144 -11.16 7.34 0.63
CA LYS A 144 -10.51 8.55 1.13
C LYS A 144 -11.52 9.71 1.13
N ASN A 145 -11.68 10.37 2.27
CA ASN A 145 -12.44 11.62 2.34
C ASN A 145 -11.69 12.65 1.48
N ARG A 146 -12.39 13.25 0.51
CA ARG A 146 -11.87 14.36 -0.29
C ARG A 146 -11.90 15.67 0.50
#